data_AF-A0A2L0B3I0-F1
#
_entry.id   AF-A0A2L0B3I0-F1
#
_cell.length_a   1.000
_cell.length_b   1.000
_cell.length_c   1.000
_cell.angle_alpha   90.00
_cell.angle_beta   90.00
_cell.angle_gamma   90.00
#
_symmetry.space_group_name_H-M   'P 1'
#
loop_
_entity.id
_entity.type
_entity.pdbx_description
1 polymer ?
#
loop_
_entity_poly.entity_id
_entity_poly.type
_entity_poly.pdbx_seq_one_letter_code
_entity_poly.pdbx_strand_id
1 'polypeptide(L)'
;PTIRIEPPAAIPSQDTRKKPPEKPTHEVDEEEEEQKLREETGLSRTGRLFGGLINDCKRKAPWYWSDFKDALALQCVASWIFLYFACLSPIITFGGLLAEATDKNMAAMESLVSGFVCGMGYGFFSGQPLTVLGSTGPVLVFETIVFDFCFSMGWNYLAFRFWIGTWIALILLILVAIDASAL
;
A
#
# COMPACT_ATOMS: atom_id res chain seq x y z
N PRO A 1 -30.77 -51.29 56.44
CA PRO A 1 -31.43 -49.98 56.66
C PRO A 1 -31.52 -49.19 55.34
N THR A 2 -32.67 -49.27 54.67
CA THR A 2 -32.96 -48.53 53.44
C THR A 2 -33.46 -47.14 53.84
N ILE A 3 -32.58 -46.14 53.82
CA ILE A 3 -32.92 -44.76 54.18
C ILE A 3 -33.60 -44.12 52.98
N ARG A 4 -34.93 -44.03 53.03
CA ARG A 4 -35.74 -43.31 52.05
C ARG A 4 -35.67 -41.81 52.39
N ILE A 5 -34.95 -41.04 51.58
CA ILE A 5 -34.91 -39.59 51.69
C ILE A 5 -36.18 -39.05 51.02
N GLU A 6 -37.03 -38.36 51.78
CA GLU A 6 -38.20 -37.69 51.22
C GLU A 6 -37.75 -36.46 50.41
N PRO A 7 -38.41 -36.16 49.27
CA PRO A 7 -38.05 -35.02 48.45
C PRO A 7 -38.38 -33.71 49.19
N PRO A 8 -37.56 -32.66 49.02
CA PRO A 8 -37.73 -31.39 49.73
C PRO A 8 -39.07 -30.72 49.39
N ALA A 9 -39.76 -30.21 50.41
CA ALA A 9 -41.11 -29.64 50.31
C ALA A 9 -41.21 -28.30 49.55
N ALA A 10 -40.08 -27.68 49.20
CA ALA A 10 -40.07 -26.45 48.41
C ALA A 10 -38.89 -26.45 47.43
N ILE A 11 -39.21 -26.20 46.17
CA ILE A 11 -38.23 -26.00 45.10
C ILE A 11 -37.67 -24.58 45.29
N PRO A 12 -36.33 -24.37 45.30
CA PRO A 12 -35.74 -23.03 45.38
C PRO A 12 -36.29 -22.13 44.26
N SER A 13 -36.52 -20.85 44.55
CA SER A 13 -37.08 -19.91 43.57
C SER A 13 -36.19 -19.83 42.32
N GLN A 14 -36.78 -20.07 41.16
CA GLN A 14 -36.11 -20.04 39.85
C GLN A 14 -35.90 -18.61 39.32
N ASP A 15 -36.19 -17.58 40.11
CA ASP A 15 -36.15 -16.18 39.65
C ASP A 15 -34.73 -15.72 39.28
N THR A 16 -33.70 -16.26 39.95
CA THR A 16 -32.29 -16.05 39.57
C THR A 16 -31.95 -16.68 38.22
N ARG A 17 -32.71 -17.68 37.77
CA ARG A 17 -32.51 -18.39 36.49
C ARG A 17 -33.28 -17.76 35.32
N LYS A 18 -34.23 -16.85 35.59
CA LYS A 18 -35.01 -16.13 34.58
C LYS A 18 -34.38 -14.83 34.12
N LYS A 19 -33.32 -14.35 34.78
CA LYS A 19 -32.50 -13.28 34.19
C LYS A 19 -31.74 -13.88 33.02
N PRO A 20 -31.90 -13.35 31.79
CA PRO A 20 -30.98 -13.66 30.71
C PRO A 20 -29.55 -13.42 31.25
N PRO A 21 -28.55 -14.24 30.90
CA PRO A 21 -27.17 -13.85 31.15
C PRO A 21 -27.02 -12.45 30.56
N GLU A 22 -26.56 -11.48 31.37
CA GLU A 22 -26.07 -10.22 30.82
C GLU A 22 -25.04 -10.64 29.77
N LYS A 23 -25.39 -10.44 28.50
CA LYS A 23 -24.42 -10.52 27.43
C LYS A 23 -23.28 -9.60 27.87
N PRO A 24 -22.01 -10.04 27.87
CA PRO A 24 -20.94 -9.08 28.02
C PRO A 24 -21.16 -8.03 26.94
N THR A 25 -21.50 -6.81 27.35
CA THR A 25 -21.56 -5.62 26.51
C THR A 25 -20.13 -5.22 26.17
N HIS A 26 -19.48 -6.10 25.44
CA HIS A 26 -18.30 -5.79 24.67
C HIS A 26 -18.62 -6.28 23.26
N GLU A 27 -19.69 -5.73 22.69
CA GLU A 27 -19.71 -5.49 21.24
C GLU A 27 -18.52 -4.57 21.03
N VAL A 28 -17.38 -5.17 20.65
CA VAL A 28 -16.25 -4.43 20.13
C VAL A 28 -16.83 -3.65 18.97
N ASP A 29 -16.99 -2.34 19.13
CA ASP A 29 -17.46 -1.49 18.06
C ASP A 29 -16.39 -1.53 16.97
N GLU A 30 -16.63 -2.31 15.92
CA GLU A 30 -15.70 -2.50 14.80
C GLU A 30 -15.32 -1.15 14.19
N GLU A 31 -16.23 -0.17 14.24
CA GLU A 31 -15.98 1.20 13.79
C GLU A 31 -15.00 1.93 14.72
N GLU A 32 -15.08 1.74 16.04
CA GLU A 32 -14.10 2.30 16.98
C GLU A 32 -12.73 1.64 16.88
N GLU A 33 -12.66 0.33 16.67
CA GLU A 33 -11.37 -0.36 16.45
C GLU A 33 -10.74 0.04 15.12
N GLU A 34 -11.53 0.17 14.04
CA GLU A 34 -11.05 0.66 12.77
C GLU A 34 -10.57 2.11 12.88
N GLN A 35 -11.26 2.95 13.66
CA GLN A 35 -10.87 4.33 13.89
C GLN A 35 -9.62 4.44 14.76
N LYS A 36 -9.49 3.64 15.81
CA LYS A 36 -8.25 3.51 16.61
C LYS A 36 -7.09 3.01 15.76
N LEU A 37 -7.32 2.04 14.88
CA LEU A 37 -6.33 1.55 13.94
C LEU A 37 -5.93 2.63 12.92
N ARG A 38 -6.88 3.42 12.41
CA ARG A 38 -6.60 4.57 11.52
C ARG A 38 -5.78 5.65 12.24
N GLU A 39 -6.06 5.92 13.52
CA GLU A 39 -5.30 6.85 14.34
C GLU A 39 -3.89 6.34 14.64
N GLU A 40 -3.73 5.07 15.04
CA GLU A 40 -2.44 4.42 15.25
C GLU A 40 -1.61 4.29 13.96
N THR A 41 -2.30 4.11 12.83
CA THR A 41 -1.65 4.02 11.52
C THR A 41 -1.30 5.39 10.93
N GLY A 42 -1.70 6.50 11.57
CA GLY A 42 -1.41 7.86 11.10
C GLY A 42 -2.27 8.32 9.92
N LEU A 43 -3.39 7.64 9.66
CA LEU A 43 -4.40 7.98 8.65
C LEU A 43 -5.43 9.00 9.17
N SER A 44 -5.13 9.71 10.26
CA SER A 44 -5.92 10.82 10.78
C SER A 44 -5.32 12.16 10.32
N ARG A 45 -6.18 13.15 10.05
CA ARG A 45 -5.72 14.48 9.63
C ARG A 45 -4.89 15.12 10.75
N THR A 46 -3.61 15.40 10.48
CA THR A 46 -2.73 16.00 11.50
C THR A 46 -2.92 17.51 11.64
N GLY A 47 -3.59 18.16 10.68
CA GLY A 47 -3.89 19.60 10.72
C GLY A 47 -2.65 20.51 10.52
N ARG A 48 -1.51 19.93 10.12
CA ARG A 48 -0.26 20.64 9.80
C ARG A 48 0.19 20.26 8.40
N LEU A 49 0.77 21.21 7.65
CA LEU A 49 1.36 20.90 6.36
C LEU A 49 2.47 19.86 6.53
N PHE A 50 2.41 18.77 5.73
CA PHE A 50 3.31 17.62 5.80
C PHE A 50 3.31 16.85 7.14
N GLY A 51 2.30 17.03 7.99
CA GLY A 51 2.29 16.38 9.29
C GLY A 51 2.17 14.85 9.21
N GLY A 52 1.41 14.31 8.25
CA GLY A 52 1.35 12.88 7.97
C GLY A 52 2.71 12.30 7.55
N LEU A 53 3.40 12.97 6.61
CA LEU A 53 4.73 12.55 6.15
C LEU A 53 5.77 12.52 7.29
N ILE A 54 5.74 13.52 8.18
CA ILE A 54 6.65 13.56 9.33
C ILE A 54 6.37 12.40 10.30
N ASN A 55 5.10 12.08 10.54
CA ASN A 55 4.71 10.97 11.40
C ASN A 55 5.12 9.62 10.79
N ASP A 56 4.97 9.45 9.48
CA ASP A 56 5.44 8.25 8.77
C ASP A 56 6.95 8.06 8.90
N CYS A 57 7.72 9.14 8.73
CA CYS A 57 9.17 9.10 8.89
C CYS A 57 9.58 8.73 10.31
N LYS A 58 8.93 9.34 11.33
CA LYS A 58 9.19 9.02 12.75
C LYS A 58 8.90 7.56 13.08
N ARG A 59 7.80 7.02 12.55
CA ARG A 59 7.41 5.63 12.77
C ARG A 59 8.38 4.65 12.09
N LYS A 60 8.91 5.01 10.91
CA LYS A 60 9.81 4.14 10.16
C LYS A 60 11.28 4.19 10.63
N ALA A 61 11.75 5.34 11.11
CA ALA A 61 13.13 5.55 11.54
C ALA A 61 13.74 4.43 12.44
N PRO A 62 13.05 3.91 13.48
CA PRO A 62 13.64 2.87 14.33
C PRO A 62 13.83 1.52 13.63
N TRP A 63 12.99 1.20 12.64
CA TRP A 63 13.01 -0.09 11.94
C TRP A 63 14.03 -0.14 10.80
N TYR A 64 14.40 1.03 10.24
CA TYR A 64 15.27 1.11 9.07
C TYR A 64 16.60 0.35 9.22
N TRP A 65 17.20 0.38 10.41
CA TRP A 65 18.45 -0.35 10.66
C TRP A 65 18.24 -1.85 10.89
N SER A 66 17.07 -2.26 11.40
CA SER A 66 16.71 -3.67 11.51
C SER A 66 16.53 -4.29 10.13
N ASP A 67 15.85 -3.58 9.21
CA ASP A 67 15.54 -4.06 7.86
C ASP A 67 16.81 -4.54 7.11
N PHE A 68 17.94 -3.84 7.23
CA PHE A 68 19.21 -4.26 6.61
C PHE A 68 19.82 -5.51 7.25
N LYS A 69 19.66 -5.70 8.56
CA LYS A 69 20.15 -6.90 9.25
C LYS A 69 19.30 -8.11 8.88
N ASP A 70 17.99 -7.93 8.85
CA ASP A 70 17.03 -8.99 8.54
C ASP A 70 17.14 -9.43 7.07
N ALA A 71 17.49 -8.52 6.16
CA ALA A 71 17.73 -8.81 4.74
C ALA A 71 18.93 -9.77 4.48
N LEU A 72 19.83 -9.98 5.45
CA LEU A 72 20.99 -10.87 5.30
C LEU A 72 20.66 -12.36 5.52
N ALA A 73 19.41 -12.69 5.86
CA ALA A 73 18.99 -14.08 5.97
C ALA A 73 19.06 -14.81 4.61
N LEU A 74 19.55 -16.05 4.60
CA LEU A 74 19.69 -16.88 3.39
C LEU A 74 18.36 -17.05 2.62
N GLN A 75 17.22 -17.03 3.32
CA GLN A 75 15.90 -17.13 2.71
C GLN A 75 15.57 -15.90 1.84
N CYS A 76 16.08 -14.71 2.18
CA CYS A 76 15.90 -13.48 1.40
C CYS A 76 16.60 -13.56 0.04
N VAL A 77 17.71 -14.30 -0.07
CA VAL A 77 18.45 -14.48 -1.33
C VAL A 77 17.59 -15.22 -2.36
N ALA A 78 16.87 -16.26 -1.94
CA ALA A 78 15.96 -16.99 -2.81
C ALA A 78 14.81 -16.10 -3.29
N SER A 79 14.22 -15.31 -2.38
CA SER A 79 13.18 -14.33 -2.73
C SER A 79 13.69 -13.27 -3.70
N TRP A 80 14.92 -12.77 -3.53
CA TRP A 80 15.52 -11.78 -4.43
C TRP A 80 15.68 -12.31 -5.85
N ILE A 81 16.20 -13.52 -6.02
CA ILE A 81 16.35 -14.15 -7.35
C ILE A 81 14.98 -14.37 -8.00
N PHE A 82 14.01 -14.86 -7.23
CA PHE A 82 12.65 -15.07 -7.73
C PHE A 82 11.99 -13.76 -8.19
N LEU A 83 12.04 -12.72 -7.35
CA LEU A 83 11.51 -11.39 -7.67
C LEU A 83 12.21 -10.77 -8.88
N TYR A 84 13.52 -10.94 -9.01
CA TYR A 84 14.26 -10.46 -10.17
C TYR A 84 13.66 -10.98 -11.48
N PHE A 85 13.48 -12.30 -11.62
CA PHE A 85 12.89 -12.88 -12.83
C PHE A 85 11.41 -12.55 -12.99
N ALA A 86 10.67 -12.50 -11.88
CA ALA A 86 9.25 -12.15 -11.88
C ALA A 86 9.00 -10.72 -12.37
N CYS A 87 9.89 -9.77 -12.04
CA CYS A 87 9.79 -8.37 -12.46
C CYS A 87 10.43 -8.10 -13.82
N LEU A 88 11.47 -8.86 -14.20
CA LEU A 88 12.17 -8.67 -15.47
C LEU A 88 11.28 -8.98 -16.68
N SER A 89 10.50 -10.08 -16.62
CA SER A 89 9.60 -10.49 -17.70
C SER A 89 8.56 -9.43 -18.10
N PRO A 90 7.75 -8.88 -17.16
CA PRO A 90 6.78 -7.84 -17.50
C PRO A 90 7.45 -6.53 -17.92
N ILE A 91 8.60 -6.16 -17.35
CA ILE A 91 9.33 -4.95 -17.77
C ILE A 91 9.77 -5.06 -19.23
N ILE A 92 10.34 -6.21 -19.64
CA ILE A 92 10.76 -6.42 -21.03
C ILE A 92 9.54 -6.45 -21.96
N THR A 93 8.48 -7.15 -21.55
CA THR A 93 7.26 -7.28 -22.36
C THR A 93 6.59 -5.93 -22.59
N PHE A 94 6.34 -5.17 -21.53
CA PHE A 94 5.73 -3.84 -21.64
C PHE A 94 6.66 -2.83 -22.31
N GLY A 95 7.97 -2.91 -22.07
CA GLY A 95 8.95 -2.06 -22.75
C GLY A 95 9.01 -2.33 -24.26
N GLY A 96 8.82 -3.58 -24.69
CA GLY A 96 8.71 -3.95 -26.11
C GLY A 96 7.44 -3.40 -26.77
N LEU A 97 6.29 -3.57 -26.12
CA LEU A 97 5.01 -3.03 -26.60
C LEU A 97 5.03 -1.50 -26.68
N LEU A 98 5.68 -0.85 -25.71
CA LEU A 98 5.83 0.60 -25.69
C LEU A 98 6.79 1.09 -26.79
N ALA A 99 7.82 0.32 -27.12
CA ALA A 99 8.73 0.63 -28.24
C ALA A 99 7.99 0.63 -29.58
N GLU A 100 7.08 -0.33 -29.78
CA GLU A 100 6.25 -0.41 -30.97
C GLU A 100 5.23 0.73 -31.02
N ALA A 101 4.59 1.04 -29.89
CA ALA A 101 3.58 2.10 -29.81
C ALA A 101 4.15 3.53 -29.92
N THR A 102 5.43 3.74 -29.59
CA THR A 102 6.05 5.09 -29.53
C THR A 102 7.08 5.35 -30.63
N ASP A 103 7.06 4.57 -31.71
CA ASP A 103 8.03 4.64 -32.81
C ASP A 103 9.50 4.65 -32.33
N LYS A 104 9.81 3.75 -31.37
CA LYS A 104 11.14 3.58 -30.74
C LYS A 104 11.65 4.79 -29.95
N ASN A 105 10.82 5.78 -29.64
CA ASN A 105 11.20 6.87 -28.74
C ASN A 105 11.33 6.41 -27.28
N MET A 106 10.65 5.32 -26.91
CA MET A 106 10.79 4.71 -25.59
C MET A 106 10.86 3.19 -25.72
N ALA A 107 12.06 2.61 -25.58
CA ALA A 107 12.27 1.19 -25.74
C ALA A 107 12.42 0.44 -24.41
N ALA A 108 12.65 -0.88 -24.51
CA ALA A 108 12.78 -1.75 -23.36
C ALA A 108 13.98 -1.38 -22.47
N MET A 109 15.05 -0.83 -23.03
CA MET A 109 16.25 -0.45 -22.27
C MET A 109 15.99 0.78 -21.39
N GLU A 110 15.30 1.80 -21.90
CA GLU A 110 14.92 2.98 -21.13
C GLU A 110 13.96 2.61 -20.01
N SER A 111 13.03 1.69 -20.29
CA SER A 111 12.10 1.15 -19.29
C SER A 111 12.83 0.38 -18.18
N LEU A 112 13.86 -0.41 -18.52
CA LEU A 112 14.70 -1.11 -17.56
C LEU A 112 15.49 -0.13 -16.67
N VAL A 113 16.13 0.87 -17.26
CA VAL A 113 16.89 1.89 -16.53
C VAL A 113 15.98 2.69 -15.61
N SER A 114 14.81 3.11 -16.10
CA SER A 114 13.80 3.80 -15.28
C SER A 114 13.32 2.92 -14.13
N GLY A 115 13.02 1.65 -14.37
CA GLY A 115 12.60 0.70 -13.33
C GLY A 115 13.67 0.51 -12.25
N PHE A 116 14.94 0.43 -12.64
CA PHE A 116 16.06 0.32 -11.73
C PHE A 116 16.20 1.55 -10.83
N VAL A 117 16.23 2.76 -11.42
CA VAL A 117 16.40 4.01 -10.67
C VAL A 117 15.22 4.25 -9.73
N CYS A 118 13.99 4.08 -10.21
CA CYS A 118 12.79 4.22 -9.39
C CYS A 118 12.72 3.16 -8.28
N GLY A 119 13.08 1.91 -8.60
CA GLY A 119 13.10 0.80 -7.65
C GLY A 119 14.11 1.01 -6.52
N MET A 120 15.33 1.49 -6.84
CA MET A 120 16.31 1.86 -5.82
C MET A 120 15.83 3.01 -4.95
N GLY A 121 15.34 4.10 -5.55
CA GLY A 121 14.83 5.25 -4.82
C GLY A 121 13.69 4.87 -3.88
N TYR A 122 12.73 4.09 -4.38
CA TYR A 122 11.61 3.61 -3.57
C TYR A 122 12.07 2.62 -2.49
N GLY A 123 12.99 1.70 -2.79
CA GLY A 123 13.53 0.76 -1.81
C GLY A 123 14.15 1.45 -0.59
N PHE A 124 14.93 2.52 -0.81
CA PHE A 124 15.59 3.25 0.27
C PHE A 124 14.67 4.22 1.03
N PHE A 125 13.71 4.85 0.36
CA PHE A 125 12.93 5.96 0.94
C PHE A 125 11.44 5.66 1.17
N SER A 126 10.92 4.52 0.72
CA SER A 126 9.50 4.17 0.91
C SER A 126 9.15 3.92 2.37
N GLY A 127 7.86 4.02 2.73
CA GLY A 127 7.33 3.51 4.00
C GLY A 127 7.27 1.97 4.04
N GLN A 128 6.93 1.35 2.91
CA GLN A 128 6.75 -0.09 2.76
C GLN A 128 7.65 -0.63 1.63
N PRO A 129 8.82 -1.21 1.96
CA PRO A 129 9.81 -1.64 0.96
C PRO A 129 9.43 -2.96 0.29
N LEU A 130 8.38 -3.64 0.76
CA LEU A 130 7.85 -4.86 0.16
C LEU A 130 7.03 -4.60 -1.12
N THR A 131 6.69 -3.34 -1.40
CA THR A 131 5.93 -2.97 -2.61
C THR A 131 6.84 -2.98 -3.84
N VAL A 132 6.45 -3.75 -4.86
CA VAL A 132 7.16 -3.84 -6.13
C VAL A 132 6.62 -2.78 -7.09
N LEU A 133 7.50 -1.91 -7.57
CA LEU A 133 7.17 -0.94 -8.61
C LEU A 133 7.27 -1.58 -10.00
N GLY A 134 6.29 -1.31 -10.85
CA GLY A 134 6.29 -1.80 -12.22
C GLY A 134 5.31 -1.01 -13.10
N SER A 135 5.56 -1.05 -14.41
CA SER A 135 4.60 -0.52 -15.39
C SER A 135 3.34 -1.37 -15.40
N THR A 136 2.18 -0.73 -15.47
CA THR A 136 0.88 -1.39 -15.51
C THR A 136 0.18 -1.13 -16.85
N GLY A 137 -0.75 -2.02 -17.21
CA GLY A 137 -1.51 -1.91 -18.45
C GLY A 137 -2.20 -0.55 -18.65
N PRO A 138 -2.88 0.03 -17.64
CA PRO A 138 -3.51 1.34 -17.78
C PRO A 138 -2.51 2.47 -18.09
N VAL A 139 -1.32 2.45 -17.49
CA VAL A 139 -0.28 3.43 -17.79
C VAL A 139 0.20 3.27 -19.23
N LEU A 140 0.37 2.05 -19.72
CA LEU A 140 0.75 1.81 -21.13
C LEU A 140 -0.29 2.39 -22.09
N VAL A 141 -1.58 2.11 -21.86
CA VAL A 141 -2.67 2.65 -22.69
C VAL A 141 -2.68 4.17 -22.68
N PHE A 142 -2.47 4.78 -21.50
CA PHE A 142 -2.35 6.23 -21.38
C PHE A 142 -1.18 6.79 -22.21
N GLU A 143 0.00 6.15 -22.16
CA GLU A 143 1.17 6.57 -22.95
C GLU A 143 0.91 6.51 -24.45
N THR A 144 0.26 5.45 -24.94
CA THR A 144 -0.09 5.33 -26.36
C THR A 144 -1.00 6.47 -26.82
N ILE A 145 -2.04 6.78 -26.03
CA ILE A 145 -2.97 7.88 -26.35
C ILE A 145 -2.23 9.24 -26.37
N VAL A 146 -1.32 9.47 -25.41
CA VAL A 146 -0.52 10.70 -25.35
C VAL A 146 0.42 10.81 -26.56
N PHE A 147 1.04 9.71 -26.97
CA PHE A 147 1.89 9.65 -28.15
C PHE A 147 1.10 9.99 -29.42
N ASP A 148 -0.04 9.33 -29.65
CA ASP A 148 -0.92 9.57 -30.80
C ASP A 148 -1.42 11.02 -30.84
N PHE A 149 -1.78 11.57 -29.68
CA PHE A 149 -2.19 12.97 -29.54
C PHE A 149 -1.06 13.93 -29.95
N CYS A 150 0.15 13.73 -29.43
CA CYS A 150 1.31 14.55 -29.78
C CYS A 150 1.63 14.48 -31.27
N PHE A 151 1.54 13.28 -31.84
CA PHE A 151 1.77 13.05 -33.28
C PHE A 151 0.74 13.81 -34.13
N SER A 152 -0.54 13.73 -33.80
CA SER A 152 -1.61 14.44 -34.52
C SER A 152 -1.47 15.97 -34.48
N MET A 153 -0.93 16.50 -33.38
CA MET A 153 -0.74 17.93 -33.14
C MET A 153 0.63 18.45 -33.63
N GLY A 154 1.55 17.56 -34.04
CA GLY A 154 2.92 17.90 -34.41
C GLY A 154 3.78 18.37 -33.22
N TRP A 155 3.45 17.95 -32.00
CA TRP A 155 4.16 18.32 -30.78
C TRP A 155 5.25 17.31 -30.42
N ASN A 156 6.31 17.78 -29.77
CA ASN A 156 7.37 16.90 -29.29
C ASN A 156 6.89 16.07 -28.08
N TYR A 157 6.77 14.75 -28.29
CA TYR A 157 6.31 13.81 -27.27
C TYR A 157 7.12 13.86 -25.98
N LEU A 158 8.45 13.90 -26.05
CA LEU A 158 9.32 13.90 -24.86
C LEU A 158 9.14 15.17 -24.02
N ALA A 159 9.03 16.33 -24.66
CA ALA A 159 8.80 17.60 -23.97
C ALA A 159 7.41 17.63 -23.31
N PHE A 160 6.38 17.14 -24.00
CA PHE A 160 5.03 17.06 -23.46
C PHE A 160 4.94 16.08 -22.28
N ARG A 161 5.59 14.91 -22.41
CA ARG A 161 5.73 13.91 -21.35
C ARG A 161 6.38 14.49 -20.09
N PHE A 162 7.44 15.28 -20.24
CA PHE A 162 8.09 15.96 -19.11
C PHE A 162 7.14 16.93 -18.39
N TRP A 163 6.34 17.69 -19.14
CA TRP A 163 5.35 18.59 -18.56
C TRP A 163 4.24 17.85 -17.81
N ILE A 164 3.73 16.74 -18.36
CA ILE A 164 2.77 15.87 -17.66
C ILE A 164 3.38 15.38 -16.33
N GLY A 165 4.60 14.85 -16.36
CA GLY A 165 5.29 14.36 -15.17
C GLY A 165 5.50 15.45 -14.12
N THR A 166 5.83 16.67 -14.54
CA THR A 166 6.00 17.83 -13.65
C THR A 166 4.69 18.19 -12.94
N TRP A 167 3.57 18.22 -13.66
CA TRP A 167 2.25 18.48 -13.06
C TRP A 167 1.81 17.37 -12.11
N ILE A 168 2.05 16.10 -12.46
CA ILE A 168 1.77 14.97 -11.57
C ILE A 168 2.57 15.11 -10.27
N ALA A 169 3.87 15.40 -10.35
CA ALA A 169 4.72 15.58 -9.18
C ALA A 169 4.23 16.74 -8.28
N LEU A 170 3.82 17.87 -8.89
CA LEU A 170 3.27 19.00 -8.16
C LEU A 170 1.97 18.64 -7.43
N ILE A 171 1.05 17.96 -8.12
CA ILE A 171 -0.23 17.53 -7.54
C ILE A 171 0.02 16.54 -6.39
N LEU A 172 0.91 15.55 -6.58
CA LEU A 172 1.26 14.60 -5.54
C LEU A 172 1.88 15.29 -4.31
N LEU A 173 2.74 16.29 -4.51
CA LEU A 173 3.32 17.06 -3.41
C LEU A 173 2.24 17.82 -2.63
N ILE A 174 1.28 18.43 -3.32
CA ILE A 174 0.14 19.09 -2.67
C ILE A 174 -0.71 18.09 -1.89
N LEU A 175 -1.01 16.92 -2.46
CA LEU A 175 -1.78 15.87 -1.79
C LEU A 175 -1.11 15.37 -0.51
N VAL A 176 0.22 15.20 -0.55
CA VAL A 176 1.02 14.86 0.64
C VAL A 176 1.01 16.01 1.65
N ALA A 177 1.06 17.26 1.20
CA ALA A 177 1.04 18.42 2.11
C ALA A 177 -0.29 18.58 2.87
N ILE A 178 -1.41 18.19 2.27
CA ILE A 178 -2.76 18.30 2.87
C ILE A 178 -3.23 17.05 3.62
N ASP A 179 -2.36 16.05 3.81
CA ASP A 179 -2.70 14.74 4.38
C ASP A 179 -3.90 14.08 3.67
N ALA A 180 -3.90 14.05 2.34
CA ALA A 180 -4.99 13.47 1.56
C ALA A 180 -5.17 11.95 1.80
N SER A 181 -4.18 11.27 2.37
CA SER A 181 -4.28 9.85 2.77
C SER A 181 -5.28 9.59 3.89
N ALA A 182 -5.74 10.64 4.59
CA ALA A 182 -6.77 10.55 5.63
C ALA A 182 -8.21 10.61 5.08
N LEU A 183 -8.38 10.78 3.77
CA LEU A 183 -9.67 10.72 3.06
C LEU A 183 -9.96 9.30 2.58
#